data_AF-A0A2M7EXE1-F1
#
_entry.id   AF-A0A2M7EXE1-F1
#
_cell.length_a   1.000
_cell.length_b   1.000
_cell.length_c   1.000
_cell.angle_alpha   90.00
_cell.angle_beta   90.00
_cell.angle_gamma   90.00
#
_symmetry.space_group_name_H-M   'P 1'
#
loop_
_entity.id
_entity.type
_entity.pdbx_description
1 polymer ?
#
loop_
_entity_poly.entity_id
_entity_poly.type
_entity_poly.pdbx_seq_one_letter_code
_entity_poly.pdbx_strand_id
1 'polypeptide(L)' 'MSDSALNVSGTQTIQTVSLSFFRFSSGFSRIWALAMMGAARLSLPRIPGIGFWKLLGSGTGEGFTPLPNTGVYAILAV' A
#
# COMPACT_ATOMS: atom_id res chain seq x y z
N MET A 1 3.33 -52.26 -12.37
CA MET A 1 3.24 -51.27 -13.46
C MET A 1 2.19 -50.24 -13.04
N SER A 2 2.52 -49.36 -12.10
CA SER A 2 3.23 -48.08 -12.27
C SER A 2 2.36 -47.00 -12.91
N ASP A 3 1.51 -46.38 -12.09
CA ASP A 3 1.10 -44.99 -12.25
C ASP A 3 0.99 -44.37 -10.85
N SER A 4 2.15 -44.23 -10.23
CA SER A 4 2.40 -43.22 -9.20
C SER A 4 2.26 -41.85 -9.86
N ALA A 5 1.01 -41.42 -10.06
CA ALA A 5 0.66 -40.09 -10.50
C ALA A 5 1.33 -39.10 -9.56
N LEU A 6 2.32 -38.41 -10.11
CA LEU A 6 3.04 -37.33 -9.49
C LEU A 6 2.00 -36.38 -8.88
N ASN A 7 2.05 -36.24 -7.57
CA ASN A 7 1.29 -35.25 -6.83
C ASN A 7 1.76 -33.89 -7.36
N VAL A 8 1.07 -33.39 -8.38
CA VAL A 8 1.24 -32.02 -8.88
C VAL A 8 0.93 -31.14 -7.68
N SER A 9 1.97 -30.73 -6.96
CA SER A 9 1.86 -29.64 -6.00
C SER A 9 1.29 -28.48 -6.78
N GLY A 10 -0.03 -28.28 -6.66
CA GLY A 10 -0.71 -27.16 -7.28
C GLY A 10 0.08 -25.91 -6.93
N THR A 11 0.42 -25.12 -7.94
CA THR A 11 1.06 -23.82 -7.76
C THR A 11 0.28 -23.06 -6.71
N GLN A 12 0.79 -23.00 -5.47
CA GLN A 12 0.14 -22.21 -4.43
C GLN A 12 0.29 -20.75 -4.83
N THR A 13 -0.83 -20.11 -5.08
CA THR A 13 -0.86 -18.67 -5.34
C THR A 13 -0.44 -17.94 -4.06
N ILE A 14 0.77 -17.39 -4.03
CA ILE A 14 1.25 -16.61 -2.88
C ILE A 14 0.63 -15.21 -2.97
N GLN A 15 -0.23 -14.89 -2.02
CA GLN A 15 -0.70 -13.52 -1.84
C GLN A 15 0.44 -12.66 -1.28
N THR A 16 0.83 -11.60 -2.00
CA THR A 16 1.91 -10.69 -1.58
C THR A 16 1.31 -9.38 -1.09
N VAL A 17 1.56 -9.02 0.17
CA VAL A 17 1.13 -7.73 0.72
C VAL A 17 2.34 -6.83 0.87
N SER A 18 2.28 -5.64 0.29
CA SER A 18 3.31 -4.62 0.45
C SER A 18 2.77 -3.46 1.29
N LEU A 19 3.58 -3.00 2.24
CA LEU A 19 3.34 -1.80 3.03
C LEU A 19 4.56 -0.90 2.93
N SER A 20 4.40 0.23 2.25
CA SER A 20 5.48 1.19 2.00
C SER A 20 5.23 2.50 2.73
N PHE A 21 6.27 3.04 3.40
CA PHE A 21 6.21 4.30 4.13
C PHE A 21 7.04 5.38 3.45
N PHE A 22 6.47 6.58 3.34
CA PHE A 22 7.10 7.75 2.71
C PHE A 22 7.15 8.91 3.70
N ARG A 23 8.33 9.50 3.91
CA ARG A 23 8.58 10.60 4.85
C ARG A 23 8.94 11.88 4.10
N PHE A 24 8.32 12.99 4.49
CA PHE A 24 8.50 14.31 3.88
C PHE A 24 8.87 15.35 4.93
N SER A 25 10.08 15.88 4.84
CA SER A 25 10.64 16.84 5.81
C SER A 25 10.11 18.26 5.61
N SER A 26 10.03 18.75 4.36
CA SER A 26 9.65 20.14 4.04
C SER A 26 8.15 20.38 3.97
N GLY A 27 7.68 21.58 4.35
CA GLY A 27 6.27 21.95 4.29
C GLY A 27 5.66 21.87 2.88
N PHE A 28 6.41 22.27 1.86
CA PHE A 28 5.96 22.16 0.46
C PHE A 28 5.85 20.70 0.00
N SER A 29 6.81 19.85 0.38
CA SER A 29 6.77 18.42 0.08
C SER A 29 5.56 17.73 0.72
N ARG A 30 5.12 18.19 1.90
CA ARG A 30 3.92 17.67 2.57
C ARG A 30 2.63 18.03 1.83
N ILE A 31 2.52 19.27 1.34
CA ILE A 31 1.39 19.72 0.51
C ILE A 31 1.36 18.93 -0.80
N TRP A 32 2.51 18.77 -1.44
CA TRP A 32 2.64 17.97 -2.65
C TRP A 32 2.27 16.51 -2.42
N ALA A 33 2.72 15.91 -1.31
CA ALA A 33 2.38 14.54 -0.95
C ALA A 33 0.87 14.37 -0.72
N LEU A 34 0.19 15.34 -0.09
CA LEU A 34 -1.27 15.34 0.03
C LEU A 34 -1.96 15.38 -1.35
N ALA A 35 -1.49 16.22 -2.26
CA ALA A 35 -2.00 16.24 -3.63
C ALA A 35 -1.77 14.90 -4.35
N MET A 36 -0.60 14.27 -4.14
CA MET A 36 -0.29 12.96 -4.67
C MET A 36 -1.14 11.84 -4.07
N MET A 37 -1.54 11.93 -2.79
CA MET A 37 -2.53 11.00 -2.23
C MET A 37 -3.87 11.09 -2.99
N GLY A 38 -4.30 12.29 -3.36
CA GLY A 38 -5.49 12.48 -4.20
C GLY A 38 -5.31 11.91 -5.60
N ALA A 39 -4.19 12.24 -6.26
CA ALA A 39 -3.89 11.75 -7.60
C ALA A 39 -3.73 10.23 -7.66
N ALA A 40 -3.13 9.62 -6.62
CA ALA A 40 -2.95 8.18 -6.50
C ALA A 40 -4.29 7.43 -6.49
N ARG A 41 -5.37 8.08 -6.04
CA ARG A 41 -6.73 7.52 -6.10
C ARG A 41 -7.18 7.21 -7.53
N LEU A 42 -6.66 7.95 -8.51
CA LEU A 42 -6.95 7.76 -9.93
C LEU A 42 -5.96 6.77 -10.56
N SER A 43 -4.68 6.80 -10.20
CA SER A 43 -3.66 5.94 -10.82
C SER A 43 -3.62 4.52 -10.27
N LEU A 44 -3.81 4.31 -8.96
CA LEU A 44 -3.71 3.00 -8.31
C LEU A 44 -4.69 1.96 -8.89
N PRO A 45 -5.99 2.25 -9.13
CA PRO A 45 -6.90 1.29 -9.76
C PRO A 45 -6.48 0.80 -11.14
N ARG A 46 -5.58 1.53 -11.81
CA ARG A 46 -5.13 1.21 -13.17
C ARG A 46 -3.91 0.31 -13.18
N ILE A 47 -3.33 -0.01 -12.02
CA ILE A 47 -2.15 -0.88 -11.91
C ILE A 47 -2.61 -2.34 -12.03
N PRO A 48 -2.17 -3.10 -13.06
CA PRO A 48 -2.56 -4.50 -13.20
C PRO A 48 -2.12 -5.32 -11.98
N GLY A 49 -3.05 -6.08 -11.41
CA GLY A 49 -2.75 -7.02 -10.33
C GLY A 49 -2.73 -6.45 -8.91
N ILE A 50 -2.92 -5.12 -8.71
CA ILE A 50 -2.87 -4.48 -7.39
C ILE A 50 -4.10 -4.74 -6.50
N GLY A 51 -4.99 -5.66 -6.90
CA GLY A 51 -6.16 -6.16 -6.17
C GLY A 51 -6.80 -5.16 -5.21
N PHE A 52 -6.27 -5.10 -4.00
CA PHE A 52 -6.69 -4.17 -2.96
C PHE A 52 -5.59 -3.19 -2.58
N TRP A 53 -5.94 -1.90 -2.47
CA TRP A 53 -5.01 -0.87 -2.00
C TRP A 53 -5.65 0.14 -1.04
N LYS A 54 -4.83 0.66 -0.12
CA LYS A 54 -5.20 1.74 0.80
C LYS A 54 -4.10 2.78 0.90
N LEU A 55 -4.56 4.03 0.95
CA LEU A 55 -3.77 5.20 1.24
C LEU A 55 -3.92 5.51 2.73
N LEU A 56 -2.81 5.54 3.46
CA LEU A 56 -2.77 5.65 4.91
C LEU A 56 -2.02 6.93 5.31
N GLY A 57 -2.57 7.66 6.28
CA GLY A 57 -1.86 8.72 7.01
C GLY A 57 -1.34 8.19 8.34
N SER A 58 -0.22 8.71 8.82
CA SER A 58 0.40 8.19 10.06
C SER A 58 -0.23 8.70 11.36
N GLY A 59 -1.10 9.71 11.31
CA GLY A 59 -1.57 10.43 12.50
C GLY A 59 -0.46 11.20 13.22
N THR A 60 -0.84 12.07 14.17
CA THR A 60 0.09 12.75 15.08
C THR A 60 -0.03 12.22 16.50
N GLY A 61 1.11 12.03 17.18
CA GLY A 61 1.15 11.65 18.60
C GLY A 61 0.52 10.28 18.90
N GLU A 62 0.19 10.07 20.17
CA GLU A 62 -0.54 8.90 20.67
C GLU A 62 -2.04 9.21 20.82
N GLY A 63 -2.91 8.27 20.45
CA GLY A 63 -4.36 8.44 20.52
C GLY A 63 -4.98 9.15 19.31
N PHE A 64 -6.22 9.62 19.45
CA PHE A 64 -6.97 10.32 18.39
C PHE A 64 -6.67 11.82 18.42
N THR A 65 -5.42 12.19 18.06
CA THR A 65 -5.07 13.60 17.92
C THR A 65 -5.73 14.17 16.66
N PRO A 66 -6.52 15.25 16.76
CA PRO A 66 -7.22 15.83 15.61
C PRO A 66 -6.29 16.54 14.63
N LEU A 67 -5.00 16.69 14.97
CA LEU A 67 -4.01 17.30 14.11
C LEU A 67 -3.47 16.24 13.11
N PRO A 68 -3.66 16.39 11.80
CA PRO A 68 -3.19 15.41 10.83
C PRO A 68 -1.66 15.52 10.64
N ASN A 69 -0.97 14.37 10.56
CA ASN A 69 0.43 14.33 10.18
C ASN A 69 0.54 14.23 8.67
N THR A 70 1.00 15.31 8.04
CA THR A 70 1.24 15.36 6.59
C THR A 70 2.68 15.02 6.22
N GLY A 71 3.52 14.72 7.21
CA GLY A 71 4.92 14.36 7.04
C GLY A 71 5.16 12.89 6.75
N VAL A 72 4.20 11.99 7.02
CA VAL A 72 4.36 10.56 6.76
C VAL A 72 3.08 9.96 6.20
N TYR A 73 3.22 9.29 5.06
CA TYR A 73 2.14 8.58 4.38
C TYR A 73 2.56 7.15 4.09
N ALA A 74 1.59 6.24 3.99
CA ALA A 74 1.85 4.88 3.60
C ALA A 74 0.88 4.38 2.53
N ILE A 75 1.35 3.43 1.74
CA ILE A 75 0.56 2.71 0.73
C ILE A 75 0.57 1.24 1.13
N LEU A 76 -0.63 0.68 1.27
CA LEU A 76 -0.87 -0.75 1.37
C LEU A 76 -1.35 -1.24 0.00
N ALA A 77 -0.76 -2.31 -0.53
CA ALA A 77 -1.19 -2.96 -1.77
C ALA A 77 -1.12 -4.50 -1.63
N VAL A 78 -2.08 -5.19 -2.24
CA VAL A 78 -2.28 -6.64 -2.20
C VAL A 78 -2.47 -7.18 -3.61
#